data_AF-A0A6M3Z057-F1
#
_entry.id   AF-A0A6M3Z057-F1
#
_cell.length_a   1.000
_cell.length_b   1.000
_cell.length_c   1.000
_cell.angle_alpha   90.00
_cell.angle_beta   90.00
_cell.angle_gamma   90.00
#
_symmetry.space_group_name_H-M   'P 1'
#
loop_
_entity.id
_entity.type
_entity.pdbx_description
1 polymer ?
#
loop_
_entity_poly.entity_id
_entity_poly.type
_entity_poly.pdbx_seq_one_letter_code
_entity_poly.pdbx_strand_id
1 'polypeptide(L)'
;MTRLPESSSWEEEIELISRSERVAGGLDGPANRPLKSLANRTRYLKDQADTADESIAEKVSAVKTFAEGATLESPREEILFDSYRLVWTGEFPKTVLAGSTPQGTGGIGAGCWAYTSDAVIR
;
A
#
# COMPACT_ATOMS: atom_id res chain seq x y z
N MET A 1 -4.37 27.01 -25.85
CA MET A 1 -5.44 26.09 -25.40
C MET A 1 -5.61 26.28 -23.90
N THR A 2 -6.84 26.43 -23.42
CA THR A 2 -7.15 26.57 -21.98
C THR A 2 -7.15 25.19 -21.33
N ARG A 3 -6.49 25.04 -20.17
CA ARG A 3 -6.49 23.79 -19.38
C ARG A 3 -7.42 23.92 -18.18
N LEU A 4 -8.00 22.80 -17.76
CA LEU A 4 -8.77 22.72 -16.52
C LEU A 4 -7.78 22.64 -15.34
N PRO A 5 -7.78 23.61 -14.41
CA PRO A 5 -7.02 23.48 -13.17
C PRO A 5 -7.67 22.40 -12.31
N GLU A 6 -6.85 21.47 -11.83
CA GLU A 6 -7.28 20.42 -10.89
C GLU A 6 -6.54 20.60 -9.56
N SER A 7 -7.18 20.22 -8.47
CA SER A 7 -6.68 20.27 -7.10
C SER A 7 -6.99 18.95 -6.41
N SER A 8 -6.16 18.55 -5.45
CA SER A 8 -6.37 17.33 -4.67
C SER A 8 -7.51 17.54 -3.67
N SER A 9 -8.74 17.28 -4.12
CA SER A 9 -9.97 17.49 -3.37
C SER A 9 -10.94 16.35 -3.69
N TRP A 10 -11.55 15.77 -2.66
CA TRP A 10 -12.65 14.83 -2.85
C TRP A 10 -13.98 15.58 -2.86
N GLU A 11 -14.67 15.52 -3.99
CA GLU A 11 -16.02 16.05 -4.14
C GLU A 11 -17.03 14.93 -3.88
N GLU A 12 -17.92 15.11 -2.90
CA GLU A 12 -18.91 14.09 -2.51
C GLU A 12 -19.91 13.78 -3.62
N GLU A 13 -20.28 14.80 -4.39
CA GLU A 13 -21.27 14.71 -5.45
C GLU A 13 -20.71 15.22 -6.78
N ILE A 14 -21.28 14.73 -7.88
CA ILE A 14 -21.03 15.24 -9.22
C ILE A 14 -22.32 15.87 -9.70
N GLU A 15 -22.31 17.18 -9.85
CA GLU A 15 -23.45 17.92 -10.38
C GLU A 15 -23.79 17.43 -11.80
N LEU A 16 -25.08 17.33 -12.11
CA LEU A 16 -25.55 17.15 -13.47
C LEU A 16 -25.98 18.50 -14.01
N ILE A 17 -25.73 18.73 -15.30
CA ILE A 17 -26.27 19.90 -15.98
C ILE A 17 -27.81 19.85 -15.92
N SER A 18 -28.41 20.91 -15.43
CA SER A 18 -29.86 21.01 -15.31
C SER A 18 -30.47 21.72 -16.52
N ARG A 19 -31.74 21.42 -16.81
CA ARG A 19 -32.49 22.07 -17.90
C ARG A 19 -32.84 23.53 -17.61
N SER A 20 -32.80 23.93 -16.35
CA SER A 20 -33.06 25.30 -15.87
C SER A 20 -31.84 26.20 -15.92
N GLU A 21 -30.64 25.65 -16.12
CA GLU A 21 -29.41 26.41 -16.15
C GLU A 21 -29.20 27.13 -17.49
N ARG A 22 -28.66 28.35 -17.41
CA ARG A 22 -28.23 29.08 -18.60
C ARG A 22 -26.97 28.46 -19.15
N VAL A 23 -26.95 28.22 -20.46
CA VAL A 23 -25.74 27.78 -21.16
C VAL A 23 -24.72 28.92 -21.14
N ALA A 24 -23.67 28.75 -20.35
CA ALA A 24 -22.57 29.70 -20.22
C ALA A 24 -21.23 28.96 -20.36
N GLY A 25 -20.30 29.59 -21.09
CA GLY A 25 -18.92 29.12 -21.20
C GLY A 25 -18.06 29.57 -20.01
N GLY A 26 -16.74 29.36 -20.14
CA GLY A 26 -15.78 29.70 -19.09
C GLY A 26 -15.52 28.56 -18.12
N LEU A 27 -14.58 28.76 -17.19
CA LEU A 27 -14.07 27.72 -16.30
C LEU A 27 -15.17 27.06 -15.46
N ASP A 28 -16.10 27.86 -14.92
CA ASP A 28 -17.16 27.39 -14.03
C ASP A 28 -18.55 27.34 -14.71
N GLY A 29 -18.57 27.35 -16.05
CA GLY A 29 -19.79 27.14 -16.83
C GLY A 29 -20.44 25.78 -16.52
N PRO A 30 -21.78 25.63 -16.64
CA PRO A 30 -22.49 24.40 -16.27
C PRO A 30 -21.96 23.12 -16.92
N ALA A 31 -21.40 23.23 -18.13
CA ALA A 31 -20.78 22.09 -18.83
C ALA A 31 -19.42 21.67 -18.23
N ASN A 32 -18.73 22.58 -17.54
CA ASN A 32 -17.37 22.37 -17.04
C ASN A 32 -17.32 22.03 -15.54
N ARG A 33 -18.34 22.36 -14.74
CA ARG A 33 -18.37 22.03 -13.30
C ARG A 33 -18.25 20.52 -13.04
N PRO A 34 -19.01 19.63 -13.71
CA PRO A 34 -18.90 18.20 -13.48
C PRO A 34 -17.51 17.67 -13.86
N LEU A 35 -16.91 18.22 -14.92
CA LEU A 35 -15.55 17.89 -15.35
C LEU A 35 -14.50 18.34 -14.31
N LYS A 36 -14.67 19.52 -13.72
CA LYS A 36 -13.82 20.04 -12.64
C LYS A 36 -13.87 19.13 -11.41
N SER A 37 -15.06 18.72 -10.98
CA SER A 37 -15.23 17.80 -9.86
C SER A 37 -14.57 16.45 -10.12
N LEU A 38 -14.75 15.89 -11.33
CA LEU A 38 -14.09 14.65 -11.74
C LEU A 38 -12.56 14.77 -11.80
N ALA A 39 -12.04 15.88 -12.32
CA ALA A 39 -10.61 16.13 -12.39
C ALA A 39 -9.99 16.23 -10.99
N ASN A 40 -10.65 16.93 -10.07
CA ASN A 40 -10.22 17.01 -8.67
C ASN A 40 -10.20 15.63 -7.98
N ARG A 41 -11.26 14.85 -8.13
CA ARG A 41 -11.34 13.49 -7.58
C ARG A 41 -10.26 12.57 -8.16
N THR A 42 -9.98 12.69 -9.46
CA THR A 42 -8.93 11.89 -10.11
C THR A 42 -7.55 12.28 -9.57
N ARG A 43 -7.28 13.58 -9.38
CA ARG A 43 -6.06 14.06 -8.72
C ARG A 43 -5.94 13.50 -7.29
N TYR A 44 -7.00 13.61 -6.49
CA TYR A 44 -7.03 13.09 -5.13
C TYR A 44 -6.74 11.58 -5.07
N LEU A 45 -7.39 10.78 -5.93
CA LEU A 45 -7.16 9.34 -6.00
C LEU A 45 -5.73 9.00 -6.41
N LYS A 46 -5.15 9.78 -7.32
CA LYS A 46 -3.76 9.63 -7.72
C LYS A 46 -2.83 9.86 -6.53
N ASP A 47 -3.00 10.96 -5.79
CA ASP A 47 -2.15 11.28 -4.64
C ASP A 47 -2.28 10.19 -3.54
N GLN A 48 -3.48 9.64 -3.34
CA GLN A 48 -3.70 8.52 -2.42
C GLN A 48 -3.02 7.23 -2.89
N ALA A 49 -3.06 6.94 -4.19
CA ALA A 49 -2.37 5.79 -4.76
C ALA A 49 -0.85 5.94 -4.66
N ASP A 50 -0.30 7.11 -4.98
CA ASP A 50 1.13 7.41 -4.87
C ASP A 50 1.60 7.28 -3.41
N THR A 51 0.81 7.78 -2.44
CA THR A 51 1.09 7.63 -1.00
C THR A 51 1.05 6.17 -0.55
N ALA A 52 0.06 5.40 -1.05
CA ALA A 52 -0.05 3.99 -0.74
C ALA A 52 1.16 3.21 -1.30
N ASP A 53 1.55 3.49 -2.54
CA ASP A 53 2.73 2.89 -3.19
C ASP A 53 4.02 3.21 -2.43
N GLU A 54 4.22 4.45 -1.97
CA GLU A 54 5.35 4.81 -1.12
C GLU A 54 5.34 4.02 0.20
N SER A 55 4.19 3.90 0.87
CA SER A 55 4.07 3.13 2.12
C SER A 55 4.33 1.64 1.94
N ILE A 56 3.99 1.10 0.77
CA ILE A 56 4.27 -0.29 0.39
C ILE A 56 5.77 -0.43 0.10
N ALA A 57 6.35 0.50 -0.67
CA ALA A 57 7.77 0.50 -0.99
C ALA A 57 8.64 0.62 0.28
N GLU A 58 8.25 1.44 1.26
CA GLU A 58 8.93 1.52 2.56
C GLU A 58 8.89 0.17 3.30
N LYS A 59 7.72 -0.46 3.39
CA LYS A 59 7.58 -1.80 4.00
C LYS A 59 8.35 -2.89 3.24
N VAL A 60 8.40 -2.80 1.92
CA VAL A 60 9.10 -3.76 1.05
C VAL A 60 10.60 -3.50 1.03
N SER A 61 11.09 -2.29 1.27
CA SER A 61 12.54 -2.00 1.37
C SER A 61 13.12 -2.36 2.73
N ALA A 62 12.32 -2.34 3.79
CA ALA A 62 12.65 -2.91 5.10
C ALA A 62 12.55 -4.44 5.11
N VAL A 63 13.04 -5.12 4.06
CA VAL A 63 13.10 -6.58 4.05
C VAL A 63 14.01 -7.05 5.16
N LYS A 64 13.42 -7.49 6.27
CA LYS A 64 14.14 -8.16 7.35
C LYS A 64 14.81 -9.40 6.78
N THR A 65 16.09 -9.62 7.08
CA THR A 65 16.79 -10.84 6.69
C THR A 65 17.38 -11.51 7.92
N PHE A 66 17.48 -12.83 7.89
CA PHE A 66 18.20 -13.58 8.93
C PHE A 66 19.70 -13.22 8.97
N ALA A 67 20.27 -12.79 7.84
CA ALA A 67 21.68 -12.40 7.74
C ALA A 67 21.98 -11.15 8.58
N GLU A 68 21.12 -10.12 8.48
CA GLU A 68 21.27 -8.87 9.24
C GLU A 68 20.64 -8.93 10.63
N GLY A 69 19.73 -9.89 10.85
CA GLY A 69 18.94 -9.98 12.07
C GLY A 69 17.77 -8.99 12.07
N ALA A 70 16.75 -9.29 12.85
CA ALA A 70 15.56 -8.46 12.96
C ALA A 70 14.73 -8.80 14.20
N THR A 71 13.87 -7.88 14.62
CA THR A 71 12.79 -8.17 15.58
C THR A 71 11.47 -8.09 14.85
N LEU A 72 10.68 -9.17 14.88
CA LEU A 72 9.32 -9.19 14.35
C LEU A 72 8.36 -8.83 15.50
N GLU A 73 7.47 -7.87 15.28
CA GLU A 73 6.52 -7.38 16.29
C GLU A 73 5.09 -7.89 16.04
N SER A 74 4.80 -8.39 14.84
CA SER A 74 3.47 -8.86 14.47
C SER A 74 3.48 -10.03 13.47
N PRO A 75 2.38 -10.81 13.37
CA PRO A 75 2.24 -11.93 12.43
C PRO A 75 2.31 -11.56 10.95
N ARG A 76 2.26 -10.26 10.62
CA ARG A 76 2.28 -9.75 9.25
C ARG A 76 3.68 -9.46 8.75
N GLU A 77 4.67 -9.50 9.64
CA GLU A 77 6.05 -9.22 9.28
C GLU A 77 6.71 -10.49 8.77
N GLU A 78 7.31 -10.37 7.59
CA GLU A 78 8.09 -11.42 6.98
C GLU A 78 9.58 -11.18 7.20
N ILE A 79 10.35 -12.26 7.20
CA ILE A 79 11.80 -12.25 7.19
C ILE A 79 12.30 -13.20 6.10
N LEU A 80 13.37 -12.81 5.39
CA LEU A 80 14.01 -13.64 4.37
C LEU A 80 15.11 -14.51 4.95
N PHE A 81 15.07 -15.80 4.60
CA PHE A 81 16.18 -16.73 4.70
C PHE A 81 16.47 -17.28 3.30
N ASP A 82 17.65 -16.98 2.75
CA ASP A 82 17.99 -17.22 1.35
C ASP A 82 16.94 -16.65 0.39
N SER A 83 16.27 -17.49 -0.39
CA SER A 83 15.18 -17.11 -1.32
C SER A 83 13.78 -17.33 -0.74
N TYR A 84 13.68 -17.75 0.53
CA TYR A 84 12.41 -18.10 1.16
C TYR A 84 11.94 -17.00 2.10
N ARG A 85 10.65 -16.68 2.02
CA ARG A 85 9.94 -15.80 2.96
C ARG A 85 9.35 -16.63 4.08
N LEU A 86 9.62 -16.23 5.31
CA LEU A 86 9.09 -16.85 6.51
C LEU A 86 8.38 -15.83 7.40
N VAL A 87 7.36 -16.29 8.12
CA VAL A 87 6.68 -15.57 9.19
C VAL A 87 6.82 -16.33 10.49
N TRP A 88 6.86 -15.61 11.61
CA TRP A 88 6.79 -16.20 12.93
C TRP A 88 5.32 -16.42 13.32
N THR A 89 4.97 -17.61 13.79
CA THR A 89 3.59 -17.95 14.19
C THR A 89 3.43 -18.18 15.69
N GLY A 90 4.49 -17.94 16.46
CA GLY A 90 4.48 -18.01 17.92
C GLY A 90 4.19 -16.66 18.58
N GLU A 91 4.59 -16.53 19.84
CA GLU A 91 4.45 -15.30 20.62
C GLU A 91 5.37 -14.19 20.12
N PHE A 92 4.88 -12.95 20.17
CA PHE A 92 5.61 -11.73 19.81
C PHE A 92 6.02 -10.94 21.06
N PRO A 93 7.12 -10.17 21.02
CA PRO A 93 8.03 -9.97 19.88
C PRO A 93 8.98 -11.14 19.67
N LYS A 94 9.40 -11.35 18.42
CA LYS A 94 10.39 -12.37 18.04
C LYS A 94 11.68 -11.73 17.56
N THR A 95 12.72 -11.79 18.39
CA THR A 95 14.08 -11.36 18.01
C THR A 95 14.84 -12.47 17.30
N VAL A 96 15.45 -12.13 16.17
CA VAL A 96 16.34 -12.95 15.34
C VAL A 96 17.69 -12.25 15.29
N LEU A 97 18.73 -12.90 15.79
CA LEU A 97 20.08 -12.36 15.74
C LEU A 97 20.67 -12.48 14.32
N ALA A 98 21.56 -11.57 13.96
CA ALA A 98 22.29 -11.60 12.70
C ALA A 98 23.02 -12.94 12.50
N GLY A 99 22.95 -13.48 11.28
CA GLY A 99 23.56 -14.77 10.91
C GLY A 99 22.86 -16.01 11.46
N SER A 100 21.66 -15.87 12.05
CA SER A 100 20.88 -17.01 12.56
C SER A 100 20.19 -17.79 11.43
N THR A 101 19.66 -18.97 11.76
CA THR A 101 18.84 -19.77 10.84
C THR A 101 17.44 -20.02 11.43
N PRO A 102 16.42 -20.33 10.60
CA PRO A 102 15.10 -20.72 11.09
C PRO A 102 15.17 -21.88 12.09
N GLN A 103 15.96 -22.92 11.79
CA GLN A 103 16.20 -24.06 12.68
C GLN A 103 16.84 -23.63 14.01
N GLY A 104 17.83 -22.75 13.98
CA GLY A 104 18.52 -22.26 15.19
C GLY A 104 17.69 -21.29 16.04
N THR A 105 16.55 -20.81 15.54
CA THR A 105 15.73 -19.77 16.19
C THR A 105 14.30 -20.21 16.49
N GLY A 106 14.02 -21.51 16.51
CA GLY A 106 12.72 -22.06 16.90
C GLY A 106 12.25 -23.22 16.03
N GLY A 107 12.86 -23.45 14.87
CA GLY A 107 12.44 -24.50 13.95
C GLY A 107 11.25 -24.09 13.08
N ILE A 108 10.76 -25.04 12.28
CA ILE A 108 9.68 -24.86 11.32
C ILE A 108 8.47 -25.67 11.79
N GLY A 109 7.30 -25.05 11.88
CA GLY A 109 6.08 -25.70 12.35
C GLY A 109 5.10 -24.74 13.03
N ALA A 110 4.00 -25.29 13.55
CA ALA A 110 2.99 -24.51 14.27
C ALA A 110 3.58 -23.83 15.51
N GLY A 111 3.33 -22.54 15.70
CA GLY A 111 3.91 -21.74 16.79
C GLY A 111 5.39 -21.38 16.58
N CYS A 112 5.98 -21.76 15.44
CA CYS A 112 7.37 -21.51 15.08
C CYS A 112 7.43 -20.77 13.72
N TRP A 113 8.52 -20.94 12.96
CA TRP A 113 8.61 -20.39 11.60
C TRP A 113 7.68 -21.14 10.64
N ALA A 114 7.02 -20.39 9.77
CA ALA A 114 6.22 -20.93 8.67
C ALA A 114 6.59 -20.21 7.36
N TYR A 115 6.66 -20.94 6.25
CA TYR A 115 6.88 -20.35 4.93
C TYR A 115 5.60 -19.67 4.44
N THR A 116 5.72 -18.46 3.87
CA THR A 116 4.55 -17.75 3.29
C THR A 116 4.23 -18.18 1.86
N SER A 117 5.10 -18.99 1.24
CA SER A 117 4.86 -19.66 -0.05
C SER A 117 4.95 -21.17 0.10
N ASP A 118 4.46 -21.91 -0.90
CA ASP A 118 4.51 -23.39 -1.01
C ASP A 118 5.94 -23.96 -1.17
N ALA A 119 6.95 -23.32 -0.57
CA ALA A 119 8.34 -23.75 -0.57
C ALA A 119 8.53 -25.20 -0.08
N VAL A 120 7.62 -25.70 0.75
CA VAL A 120 7.66 -27.08 1.29
C VAL A 120 7.19 -28.13 0.27
N ILE A 121 6.49 -27.74 -0.81
CA ILE A 121 5.89 -28.66 -1.81
C ILE A 121 6.71 -28.68 -3.12
N ARG A 122 7.95 -28.18 -3.14
CA ARG A 122 8.82 -28.23 -4.33
C ARG A 122 9.78 -29.41 -4.32
#